data_AF-A0A7S1K3C9-F1
#
_entry.id   AF-A0A7S1K3C9-F1
#
_cell.length_a   1.000
_cell.length_b   1.000
_cell.length_c   1.000
_cell.angle_alpha   90.00
_cell.angle_beta   90.00
_cell.angle_gamma   90.00
#
_symmetry.space_group_name_H-M   'P 1'
#
loop_
_entity.id
_entity.type
_entity.pdbx_description
1 polymer ?
#
loop_
_entity_poly.entity_id
_entity_poly.type
_entity_poly.pdbx_seq_one_letter_code
_entity_poly.pdbx_strand_id
1 'polypeptide(L)'
;MVCALKQLNLTDCFDVIYGSSAGALVGAYFITGQVPYEGGQVYYDWLPAAGKDFINTARVLRSVGLGPLGGDVWDWLRDKLGKPVLNLDYLLRDVVQKYQPLDWERFRDKERHQPLKIVASGLVSRQAVVLDSHHGNFASLPELAECMRASMLLPGIAGPVVRLNSTGSNVLRVTGPAFDNGRMPRFGGEPTVESGEPMADALLYEPIPYRSAVRENATHILVLRTRPDGVKVTGAFKLIEKLIMARFFKAKNRMRDIYTYMKRLGHKVLYAEDILWLNNRTMDITGAAGPPHALAISPLPDRTEIARYEMSREAIFNALRDGFARAYDVLVADPLERGRGAQVAKQVLPDAILDTAPAPVTHSLFANGDRAATSAPAAAAAADPLQPTAPPCPPNAAQESAADPSLPTVSRFTTSEVRRWFRNQMDSRVWSFSEPQPPDADSDEGDTRRAPGRGKKMRIDVLLLRLRSSLMKSQARKRRRRQLLQLWRNKRAGAVLV
;
A
#
# COMPACT_ATOMS: atom_id res chain seq x y z
N MET A 1 -5.56 -14.68 -3.55
CA MET A 1 -5.27 -14.15 -4.91
C MET A 1 -3.85 -14.45 -5.34
N VAL A 2 -2.82 -13.89 -4.70
CA VAL A 2 -1.40 -14.14 -5.07
C VAL A 2 -1.02 -15.64 -5.10
N CYS A 3 -1.63 -16.46 -4.25
CA CYS A 3 -1.45 -17.92 -4.26
C CYS A 3 -1.88 -18.58 -5.60
N ALA A 4 -2.91 -18.04 -6.26
CA ALA A 4 -3.33 -18.51 -7.59
C ALA A 4 -2.41 -18.00 -8.71
N LEU A 5 -1.86 -16.78 -8.59
CA LEU A 5 -0.78 -16.32 -9.47
C LEU A 5 0.42 -17.25 -9.40
N LYS A 6 0.79 -17.70 -8.18
CA LYS A 6 1.87 -18.68 -7.99
C LYS A 6 1.52 -20.05 -8.58
N GLN A 7 0.29 -20.55 -8.40
CA GLN A 7 -0.17 -21.81 -9.00
C GLN A 7 -0.16 -21.77 -10.54
N LEU A 8 -0.54 -20.65 -11.14
CA LEU A 8 -0.54 -20.42 -12.59
C LEU A 8 0.86 -20.07 -13.14
N ASN A 9 1.91 -20.11 -12.31
CA ASN A 9 3.28 -19.72 -12.63
C ASN A 9 3.46 -18.27 -13.13
N LEU A 10 2.52 -17.38 -12.79
CA LEU A 10 2.52 -15.97 -13.18
C LEU A 10 3.40 -15.09 -12.27
N THR A 11 4.11 -15.65 -11.28
CA THR A 11 4.92 -14.88 -10.32
C THR A 11 5.99 -14.02 -11.01
N ASP A 12 6.69 -14.56 -11.99
CA ASP A 12 7.77 -13.87 -12.70
C ASP A 12 7.28 -13.04 -13.91
N CYS A 13 5.96 -12.86 -14.06
CA CYS A 13 5.34 -12.06 -15.12
C CYS A 13 5.16 -10.57 -14.76
N PHE A 14 5.66 -10.10 -13.60
CA PHE A 14 5.52 -8.71 -13.15
C PHE A 14 6.90 -8.07 -12.95
N ASP A 15 7.13 -6.89 -13.55
CA ASP A 15 8.35 -6.10 -13.42
C ASP A 15 8.50 -5.43 -12.05
N VAL A 16 7.37 -5.18 -11.36
CA VAL A 16 7.33 -4.43 -10.10
C VAL A 16 6.01 -4.70 -9.37
N ILE A 17 6.06 -4.69 -8.04
CA ILE A 17 4.90 -4.97 -7.19
C ILE A 17 4.70 -3.80 -6.23
N TYR A 18 3.51 -3.20 -6.26
CA TYR A 18 3.10 -2.20 -5.30
C TYR A 18 2.28 -2.86 -4.18
N GLY A 19 2.32 -2.30 -2.98
CA GLY A 19 1.53 -2.79 -1.86
C GLY A 19 1.14 -1.69 -0.88
N SER A 20 -0.14 -1.66 -0.52
CA SER A 20 -0.71 -0.76 0.49
C SER A 20 -1.20 -1.54 1.71
N SER A 21 -0.82 -1.11 2.91
CA SER A 21 -1.17 -1.76 4.17
C SER A 21 -0.80 -3.26 4.14
N ALA A 22 -1.72 -4.17 4.48
CA ALA A 22 -1.51 -5.62 4.39
C ALA A 22 -0.96 -6.10 3.01
N GLY A 23 -1.31 -5.42 1.92
CA GLY A 23 -0.83 -5.73 0.57
C GLY A 23 0.71 -5.66 0.42
N ALA A 24 1.38 -4.79 1.20
CA ALA A 24 2.84 -4.72 1.22
C ALA A 24 3.49 -6.01 1.74
N LEU A 25 2.91 -6.62 2.77
CA LEU A 25 3.42 -7.87 3.36
C LEU A 25 3.07 -9.08 2.48
N VAL A 26 1.85 -9.11 1.92
CA VAL A 26 1.46 -10.13 0.93
C VAL A 26 2.37 -10.08 -0.30
N GLY A 27 2.71 -8.87 -0.79
CA GLY A 27 3.66 -8.67 -1.88
C GLY A 27 5.05 -9.21 -1.56
N ALA A 28 5.57 -8.97 -0.35
CA ALA A 28 6.88 -9.47 0.06
C ALA A 28 6.96 -11.02 0.04
N TYR A 29 6.00 -11.71 0.66
CA TYR A 29 5.95 -13.19 0.63
C TYR A 29 5.69 -13.76 -0.77
N PHE A 30 5.04 -13.01 -1.67
CA PHE A 30 4.87 -13.41 -3.07
C PHE A 30 6.18 -13.29 -3.87
N ILE A 31 6.96 -12.22 -3.66
CA ILE A 31 8.29 -12.03 -4.26
C ILE A 31 9.26 -13.13 -3.83
N THR A 32 9.26 -13.51 -2.54
CA THR A 32 10.04 -14.65 -2.06
C THR A 32 9.46 -16.00 -2.46
N GLY A 33 8.28 -16.05 -3.08
CA GLY A 33 7.60 -17.31 -3.43
C GLY A 33 7.17 -18.15 -2.21
N GLN A 34 7.13 -17.55 -1.02
CA GLN A 34 6.65 -18.10 0.25
C GLN A 34 5.11 -18.08 0.35
N VAL A 35 4.45 -18.45 -0.76
CA VAL A 35 3.00 -18.62 -0.87
C VAL A 35 2.73 -19.93 -1.61
N PRO A 36 1.70 -20.71 -1.23
CA PRO A 36 0.56 -20.34 -0.40
C PRO A 36 0.79 -20.39 1.12
N TYR A 37 1.83 -21.07 1.60
CA TYR A 37 1.92 -21.49 2.99
C TYR A 37 2.39 -20.38 3.93
N GLU A 38 3.68 -20.05 3.96
CA GLU A 38 4.26 -19.23 5.03
C GLU A 38 3.62 -17.84 5.12
N GLY A 39 3.49 -17.15 3.99
CA GLY A 39 2.78 -15.86 3.90
C GLY A 39 1.27 -15.94 4.13
N GLY A 40 0.68 -17.14 4.03
CA GLY A 40 -0.72 -17.41 4.40
C GLY A 40 -0.89 -17.66 5.90
N GLN A 41 0.01 -18.45 6.50
CA GLN A 41 0.01 -18.84 7.91
C GLN A 41 0.13 -17.63 8.84
N VAL A 42 0.78 -16.54 8.42
CA VAL A 42 0.70 -15.24 9.11
C VAL A 42 -0.75 -14.89 9.42
N TYR A 43 -1.64 -14.96 8.43
CA TYR A 43 -3.02 -14.49 8.55
C TYR A 43 -3.97 -15.51 9.20
N TYR A 44 -3.83 -16.82 8.94
CA TYR A 44 -4.76 -17.82 9.48
C TYR A 44 -4.25 -18.60 10.71
N ASP A 45 -2.94 -18.73 10.93
CA ASP A 45 -2.38 -19.36 12.13
C ASP A 45 -1.98 -18.29 13.16
N TRP A 46 -0.93 -17.50 12.87
CA TRP A 46 -0.24 -16.68 13.87
C TRP A 46 -1.09 -15.54 14.42
N LEU A 47 -1.73 -14.75 13.55
CA LEU A 47 -2.54 -13.62 14.00
C LEU A 47 -3.78 -14.09 14.80
N PRO A 48 -4.58 -15.08 14.36
CA PRO A 48 -5.60 -15.74 15.17
C PRO A 48 -5.11 -16.28 16.52
N ALA A 49 -4.01 -17.04 16.53
CA ALA A 49 -3.49 -17.68 17.76
C ALA A 49 -3.06 -16.66 18.83
N ALA A 50 -2.62 -15.47 18.43
CA ALA A 50 -2.30 -14.38 19.35
C ALA A 50 -3.53 -13.71 19.98
N GLY A 51 -4.72 -13.82 19.38
CA GLY A 51 -5.97 -13.31 19.94
C GLY A 51 -5.88 -11.85 20.42
N LYS A 52 -6.04 -11.65 21.73
CA LYS A 52 -6.02 -10.32 22.40
C LYS A 52 -4.63 -9.68 22.50
N ASP A 53 -3.56 -10.43 22.23
CA ASP A 53 -2.20 -9.87 22.16
C ASP A 53 -1.95 -9.22 20.79
N PHE A 54 -2.67 -9.64 19.75
CA PHE A 54 -2.69 -8.98 18.43
C PHE A 54 -3.81 -7.94 18.28
N ILE A 55 -5.08 -8.33 18.44
CA ILE A 55 -6.24 -7.43 18.33
C ILE A 55 -7.02 -7.37 19.65
N ASN A 56 -7.06 -6.19 20.26
CA ASN A 56 -7.80 -5.94 21.49
C ASN A 56 -8.79 -4.79 21.32
N THR A 57 -10.03 -5.13 21.00
CA THR A 57 -11.12 -4.17 20.74
C THR A 57 -11.56 -3.39 21.97
N ALA A 58 -11.32 -3.86 23.21
CA ALA A 58 -11.61 -3.08 24.43
C ALA A 58 -10.78 -1.78 24.48
N ARG A 59 -9.57 -1.78 23.91
CA ARG A 59 -8.70 -0.60 23.81
C ARG A 59 -9.27 0.49 22.89
N VAL A 60 -10.37 0.27 22.17
CA VAL A 60 -11.09 1.31 21.42
C VAL A 60 -11.58 2.44 22.35
N LEU A 61 -11.89 2.15 23.62
CA LEU A 61 -12.18 3.17 24.64
C LEU A 61 -11.00 4.14 24.83
N ARG A 62 -9.77 3.61 24.82
CA ARG A 62 -8.51 4.39 24.89
C ARG A 62 -8.29 5.26 23.64
N SER A 63 -8.68 4.74 22.47
CA SER A 63 -8.64 5.44 21.17
C SER A 63 -9.61 6.63 21.09
N VAL A 64 -10.79 6.58 21.75
CA VAL A 64 -11.69 7.76 21.88
C VAL A 64 -11.31 8.67 23.06
N GLY A 65 -10.64 8.14 24.08
CA GLY A 65 -10.11 8.90 25.22
C GLY A 65 -10.62 8.49 26.60
N LEU A 66 -11.54 7.53 26.66
CA LEU A 66 -12.12 6.95 27.87
C LEU A 66 -11.23 5.84 28.48
N GLY A 67 -9.90 6.02 28.40
CA GLY A 67 -8.91 4.99 28.79
C GLY A 67 -9.11 4.38 30.18
N PRO A 68 -9.34 5.17 31.25
CA PRO A 68 -9.56 4.64 32.59
C PRO A 68 -10.78 3.72 32.74
N LEU A 69 -11.79 3.86 31.88
CA LEU A 69 -12.99 3.01 31.88
C LEU A 69 -12.79 1.66 31.15
N GLY A 70 -11.61 1.44 30.55
CA GLY A 70 -11.26 0.20 29.83
C GLY A 70 -10.39 -0.79 30.64
N GLY A 71 -10.20 -0.57 31.94
CA GLY A 71 -9.36 -1.41 32.82
C GLY A 71 -7.86 -1.09 32.82
N ASP A 72 -7.33 -0.49 31.75
CA ASP A 72 -5.90 -0.14 31.59
C ASP A 72 -5.43 1.07 32.45
N VAL A 73 -5.82 1.18 33.73
CA VAL A 73 -5.45 2.33 34.59
C VAL A 73 -3.93 2.41 34.80
N TRP A 74 -3.27 1.29 35.07
CA TRP A 74 -1.81 1.21 35.22
C TRP A 74 -1.07 1.43 33.88
N ASP A 75 -1.57 0.86 32.79
CA ASP A 75 -1.03 1.09 31.44
C ASP A 75 -1.28 2.54 30.95
N TRP A 76 -2.24 3.27 31.52
CA TRP A 76 -2.48 4.70 31.29
C TRP A 76 -1.52 5.60 32.10
N LEU A 77 -1.21 5.22 33.34
CA LEU A 77 -0.19 5.88 34.17
C LEU A 77 1.23 5.67 33.61
N ARG A 78 1.56 4.46 33.18
CA ARG A 78 2.92 4.08 32.73
C ARG A 78 3.27 4.65 31.35
N ASP A 79 2.35 4.60 30.38
CA ASP A 79 2.58 5.13 29.03
C ASP A 79 1.40 5.94 28.45
N LYS A 80 1.68 7.20 28.10
CA LYS A 80 0.70 8.15 27.50
C LYS A 80 0.06 7.67 26.20
N LEU A 81 0.66 6.69 25.52
CA LEU A 81 0.00 5.92 24.45
C LEU A 81 -0.66 4.67 25.00
N GLY A 82 0.12 3.80 25.65
CA GLY A 82 -0.19 2.41 25.95
C GLY A 82 -0.42 1.54 24.70
N LYS A 83 -0.74 0.27 24.94
CA LYS A 83 -0.85 -0.74 23.89
C LYS A 83 -1.92 -0.35 22.85
N PRO A 84 -1.67 -0.55 21.54
CA PRO A 84 -2.64 -0.25 20.49
C PRO A 84 -3.80 -1.25 20.45
N VAL A 85 -4.85 -0.93 19.69
CA VAL A 85 -5.94 -1.86 19.37
C VAL A 85 -5.45 -2.96 18.42
N LEU A 86 -4.58 -2.60 17.46
CA LEU A 86 -3.91 -3.49 16.52
C LEU A 86 -2.40 -3.49 16.79
N ASN A 87 -1.83 -4.63 17.18
CA ASN A 87 -0.43 -4.74 17.57
C ASN A 87 0.48 -5.01 16.35
N LEU A 88 0.98 -3.95 15.73
CA LEU A 88 1.92 -4.05 14.61
C LEU A 88 3.32 -4.56 15.01
N ASP A 89 3.71 -4.47 16.29
CA ASP A 89 4.98 -5.05 16.75
C ASP A 89 4.92 -6.57 16.73
N TYR A 90 3.83 -7.17 17.23
CA TYR A 90 3.66 -8.62 17.16
C TYR A 90 3.71 -9.12 15.70
N LEU A 91 2.98 -8.47 14.79
CA LEU A 91 3.01 -8.83 13.37
C LEU A 91 4.42 -8.64 12.76
N LEU A 92 4.97 -7.43 12.81
CA LEU A 92 6.11 -7.05 11.98
C LEU A 92 7.48 -7.35 12.62
N ARG A 93 7.55 -7.54 13.94
CA ARG A 93 8.80 -7.82 14.68
C ARG A 93 8.85 -9.22 15.29
N ASP A 94 7.72 -9.82 15.66
CA ASP A 94 7.70 -11.16 16.25
C ASP A 94 7.33 -12.23 15.20
N VAL A 95 6.24 -12.05 14.44
CA VAL A 95 5.87 -13.00 13.38
C VAL A 95 6.82 -12.89 12.18
N VAL A 96 6.81 -11.77 11.47
CA VAL A 96 7.51 -11.60 10.17
C VAL A 96 9.05 -11.66 10.25
N GLN A 97 9.63 -11.49 11.44
CA GLN A 97 11.09 -11.52 11.67
C GLN A 97 11.58 -12.72 12.50
N LYS A 98 10.70 -13.56 13.09
CA LYS A 98 11.14 -14.67 13.97
C LYS A 98 10.29 -15.94 13.82
N TYR A 99 8.97 -15.85 13.98
CA TYR A 99 8.10 -17.03 14.01
C TYR A 99 7.72 -17.55 12.62
N GLN A 100 7.52 -16.64 11.67
CA GLN A 100 7.23 -16.94 10.26
C GLN A 100 8.10 -16.04 9.37
N PRO A 101 9.43 -16.19 9.42
CA PRO A 101 10.35 -15.23 8.84
C PRO A 101 10.13 -15.05 7.33
N LEU A 102 10.09 -13.80 6.89
CA LEU A 102 10.30 -13.47 5.48
C LEU A 102 11.75 -13.84 5.13
N ASP A 103 11.93 -14.62 4.06
CA ASP A 103 13.25 -15.00 3.54
C ASP A 103 13.97 -13.76 2.99
N TRP A 104 14.75 -13.10 3.85
CA TRP A 104 15.38 -11.82 3.54
C TRP A 104 16.43 -11.91 2.42
N GLU A 105 17.21 -12.98 2.37
CA GLU A 105 18.24 -13.16 1.35
C GLU A 105 17.58 -13.34 -0.03
N ARG A 106 16.58 -14.23 -0.11
CA ARG A 106 15.80 -14.44 -1.35
C ARG A 106 14.97 -13.21 -1.73
N PHE A 107 14.46 -12.47 -0.75
CA PHE A 107 13.77 -11.19 -0.99
C PHE A 107 14.73 -10.21 -1.65
N ARG A 108 15.87 -9.91 -1.02
CA ARG A 108 16.90 -8.99 -1.52
C ARG A 108 17.41 -9.36 -2.92
N ASP A 109 17.45 -10.64 -3.27
CA ASP A 109 17.98 -11.07 -4.57
C ASP A 109 16.90 -11.11 -5.68
N LYS A 110 15.62 -11.37 -5.34
CA LYS A 110 14.48 -11.16 -6.26
C LYS A 110 14.14 -9.67 -6.44
N GLU A 111 14.22 -8.85 -5.40
CA GLU A 111 13.84 -7.42 -5.37
C GLU A 111 14.65 -6.57 -6.37
N ARG A 112 15.86 -6.99 -6.74
CA ARG A 112 16.67 -6.41 -7.83
C ARG A 112 16.01 -6.46 -9.21
N HIS A 113 15.09 -7.42 -9.41
CA HIS A 113 14.44 -7.71 -10.69
C HIS A 113 12.93 -7.47 -10.63
N GLN A 114 12.32 -7.70 -9.46
CA GLN A 114 10.91 -7.46 -9.15
C GLN A 114 10.81 -6.63 -7.85
N PRO A 115 11.11 -5.32 -7.89
CA PRO A 115 11.10 -4.46 -6.71
C PRO A 115 9.74 -4.37 -6.02
N LEU A 116 9.77 -4.29 -4.68
CA LEU A 116 8.61 -4.02 -3.84
C LEU A 116 8.50 -2.51 -3.57
N LYS A 117 7.33 -1.94 -3.86
CA LYS A 117 7.00 -0.53 -3.66
C LYS A 117 5.87 -0.40 -2.64
N ILE A 118 6.26 -0.22 -1.38
CA ILE A 118 5.33 -0.07 -0.25
C ILE A 118 4.79 1.36 -0.26
N VAL A 119 3.46 1.55 -0.38
CA VAL A 119 2.86 2.89 -0.39
C VAL A 119 2.33 3.26 1.00
N ALA A 120 2.68 4.45 1.47
CA ALA A 120 2.23 5.02 2.75
C ALA A 120 1.71 6.45 2.57
N SER A 121 1.03 6.98 3.58
CA SER A 121 0.46 8.34 3.54
C SER A 121 1.35 9.35 4.26
N GLY A 122 2.02 10.23 3.50
CA GLY A 122 2.82 11.33 4.05
C GLY A 122 1.93 12.42 4.65
N LEU A 123 2.06 12.68 5.97
CA LEU A 123 1.14 13.57 6.69
C LEU A 123 1.52 15.06 6.61
N VAL A 124 2.72 15.40 6.11
CA VAL A 124 3.15 16.78 5.84
C VAL A 124 3.02 17.11 4.35
N SER A 125 3.45 16.21 3.47
CA SER A 125 3.25 16.33 2.02
C SER A 125 1.79 16.16 1.60
N ARG A 126 1.00 15.41 2.37
CA ARG A 126 -0.45 15.13 2.18
C ARG A 126 -0.75 14.42 0.85
N GLN A 127 0.07 13.42 0.55
CA GLN A 127 0.02 12.59 -0.64
C GLN A 127 0.53 11.18 -0.33
N ALA A 128 0.43 10.28 -1.32
CA ALA A 128 1.14 9.01 -1.30
C ALA A 128 2.66 9.21 -1.30
N VAL A 129 3.36 8.39 -0.51
CA VAL A 129 4.81 8.25 -0.49
C VAL A 129 5.10 6.78 -0.82
N VAL A 130 5.91 6.55 -1.85
CA VAL A 130 6.39 5.21 -2.23
C VAL A 130 7.68 4.92 -1.46
N LEU A 131 7.78 3.75 -0.85
CA LEU A 131 8.92 3.30 -0.07
C LEU A 131 9.52 2.05 -0.74
N ASP A 132 10.73 2.19 -1.25
CA ASP A 132 11.49 1.15 -1.96
C ASP A 132 13.00 1.24 -1.66
N SER A 133 13.76 0.18 -1.99
CA SER A 133 15.22 0.13 -1.81
C SER A 133 15.94 1.15 -2.68
N HIS A 134 15.49 1.34 -3.92
CA HIS A 134 16.10 2.23 -4.93
C HIS A 134 16.25 3.67 -4.44
N HIS A 135 15.25 4.20 -3.74
CA HIS A 135 15.33 5.54 -3.15
C HIS A 135 16.04 5.57 -1.79
N GLY A 136 16.35 4.41 -1.20
CA GLY A 136 17.05 4.25 0.09
C GLY A 136 16.15 4.06 1.30
N ASN A 137 14.90 3.59 1.13
CA ASN A 137 13.94 3.50 2.24
C ASN A 137 14.21 2.33 3.19
N PHE A 138 14.73 1.22 2.66
CA PHE A 138 15.18 0.06 3.43
C PHE A 138 16.40 -0.59 2.76
N ALA A 139 17.31 -1.13 3.57
CA ALA A 139 18.40 -2.00 3.15
C ALA A 139 18.49 -3.29 4.02
N SER A 140 17.54 -3.49 4.93
CA SER A 140 17.47 -4.60 5.87
C SER A 140 16.02 -4.98 6.20
N LEU A 141 15.80 -6.22 6.66
CA LEU A 141 14.45 -6.70 7.04
C LEU A 141 13.77 -5.84 8.12
N PRO A 142 14.46 -5.33 9.17
CA PRO A 142 13.85 -4.40 10.13
C PRO A 142 13.41 -3.07 9.52
N GLU A 143 14.15 -2.52 8.56
CA GLU A 143 13.76 -1.27 7.87
C GLU A 143 12.59 -1.50 6.90
N LEU A 144 12.56 -2.65 6.23
CA LEU A 144 11.42 -3.08 5.43
C LEU A 144 10.16 -3.19 6.31
N ALA A 145 10.30 -3.78 7.50
CA ALA A 145 9.23 -3.89 8.49
C ALA A 145 8.75 -2.52 8.99
N GLU A 146 9.64 -1.54 9.21
CA GLU A 146 9.23 -0.16 9.55
C GLU A 146 8.54 0.56 8.38
N CYS A 147 8.93 0.30 7.13
CA CYS A 147 8.20 0.79 5.95
C CYS A 147 6.80 0.16 5.86
N MET A 148 6.67 -1.14 6.12
CA MET A 148 5.36 -1.81 6.25
C MET A 148 4.55 -1.22 7.40
N ARG A 149 5.16 -0.93 8.56
CA ARG A 149 4.48 -0.28 9.69
C ARG A 149 3.90 1.08 9.29
N ALA A 150 4.67 1.89 8.57
CA ALA A 150 4.18 3.17 8.04
C ALA A 150 2.96 2.99 7.13
N SER A 151 2.99 1.97 6.26
CA SER A 151 1.89 1.62 5.34
C SER A 151 0.67 1.00 6.02
N MET A 152 0.82 0.35 7.18
CA MET A 152 -0.24 -0.33 7.95
C MET A 152 -0.81 0.47 9.13
N LEU A 153 -0.26 1.66 9.42
CA LEU A 153 -0.62 2.39 10.64
C LEU A 153 -2.01 3.04 10.57
N LEU A 154 -3.05 2.25 10.85
CA LEU A 154 -4.44 2.72 10.99
C LEU A 154 -4.53 3.85 12.05
N PRO A 155 -4.88 5.10 11.68
CA PRO A 155 -4.80 6.25 12.57
C PRO A 155 -5.60 6.11 13.88
N GLY A 156 -4.90 6.09 15.01
CA GLY A 156 -5.50 5.94 16.34
C GLY A 156 -5.96 4.51 16.70
N ILE A 157 -5.67 3.53 15.85
CA ILE A 157 -5.93 2.10 16.08
C ILE A 157 -4.60 1.34 16.26
N ALA A 158 -3.62 1.60 15.39
CA ALA A 158 -2.39 0.80 15.26
C ALA A 158 -1.12 1.39 15.92
N GLY A 159 -1.21 2.53 16.62
CA GLY A 159 -0.07 3.15 17.32
C GLY A 159 0.08 4.66 17.12
N PRO A 160 1.28 5.23 17.37
CA PRO A 160 1.65 6.61 17.02
C PRO A 160 1.96 6.76 15.52
N VAL A 161 2.05 8.00 15.00
CA VAL A 161 2.54 8.23 13.63
C VAL A 161 3.95 7.68 13.46
N VAL A 162 4.21 6.97 12.37
CA VAL A 162 5.53 6.38 12.11
C VAL A 162 6.46 7.47 11.55
N ARG A 163 7.72 7.45 11.95
CA ARG A 163 8.79 8.19 11.29
C ARG A 163 9.85 7.20 10.84
N LEU A 164 10.27 7.33 9.58
CA LEU A 164 11.38 6.55 9.06
C LEU A 164 12.68 7.31 9.37
N ASN A 165 13.62 6.61 9.99
CA ASN A 165 14.98 7.13 10.24
C ASN A 165 15.79 7.22 8.94
N SER A 166 15.47 6.34 7.98
CA SER A 166 16.03 6.27 6.63
C SER A 166 16.21 7.66 5.97
N THR A 167 17.30 7.76 5.21
CA THR A 167 17.65 8.90 4.34
C THR A 167 16.93 8.86 2.98
N GLY A 168 15.85 8.09 2.87
CA GLY A 168 15.05 7.86 1.66
C GLY A 168 14.83 9.13 0.84
N SER A 169 15.44 9.17 -0.34
CA SER A 169 15.59 10.37 -1.19
C SER A 169 14.26 10.93 -1.75
N ASN A 170 13.19 10.15 -1.65
CA ASN A 170 11.82 10.51 -2.02
C ASN A 170 10.91 10.85 -0.82
N VAL A 171 11.37 10.64 0.42
CA VAL A 171 10.67 11.03 1.65
C VAL A 171 10.96 12.50 1.97
N LEU A 172 9.92 13.28 2.29
CA LEU A 172 10.10 14.65 2.75
C LEU A 172 10.80 14.65 4.12
N ARG A 173 12.01 15.20 4.20
CA ARG A 173 12.71 15.40 5.48
C ARG A 173 12.10 16.58 6.25
N VAL A 174 11.90 16.41 7.55
CA VAL A 174 11.35 17.43 8.45
C VAL A 174 12.08 17.45 9.80
N THR A 175 12.30 18.64 10.33
CA THR A 175 12.69 18.81 11.74
C THR A 175 11.47 18.62 12.63
N GLY A 176 11.59 17.76 13.64
CA GLY A 176 10.58 17.59 14.69
C GLY A 176 11.26 17.08 15.97
N PRO A 177 10.52 16.81 17.06
CA PRO A 177 11.07 16.05 18.18
C PRO A 177 11.71 14.75 17.68
N ALA A 178 12.81 14.33 18.32
CA ALA A 178 13.17 12.91 18.27
C ALA A 178 11.96 12.07 18.69
N PHE A 179 11.71 10.97 17.98
CA PHE A 179 10.74 9.97 18.40
C PHE A 179 11.45 8.62 18.41
N ASP A 180 11.39 7.93 19.54
CA ASP A 180 11.62 6.49 19.57
C ASP A 180 10.35 5.84 18.98
N ASN A 181 10.49 5.02 17.93
CA ASN A 181 9.35 4.34 17.32
C ASN A 181 8.64 3.38 18.30
N GLY A 182 9.29 3.01 19.42
CA GLY A 182 8.67 2.31 20.55
C GLY A 182 8.17 3.20 21.71
N ARG A 183 8.56 4.47 21.83
CA ARG A 183 8.26 5.33 23.00
C ARG A 183 7.99 6.80 22.64
N MET A 184 6.87 7.33 23.15
CA MET A 184 6.56 8.77 23.05
C MET A 184 7.30 9.60 24.10
N PRO A 185 7.54 10.91 23.82
CA PRO A 185 8.04 11.90 24.77
C PRO A 185 7.50 11.76 26.20
N ARG A 186 8.38 11.30 27.09
CA ARG A 186 8.24 11.51 28.54
C ARG A 186 8.61 12.97 28.84
N PHE A 187 8.09 13.53 29.93
CA PHE A 187 8.00 14.99 30.12
C PHE A 187 9.35 15.71 30.00
N GLY A 188 9.55 16.43 28.90
CA GLY A 188 10.76 17.20 28.60
C GLY A 188 10.73 17.75 27.17
N GLY A 189 11.66 18.65 26.85
CA GLY A 189 11.91 19.07 25.48
C GLY A 189 12.87 18.09 24.82
N GLU A 190 12.35 17.05 24.15
CA GLU A 190 13.20 16.12 23.41
C GLU A 190 13.96 16.84 22.28
N PRO A 191 15.24 16.48 22.05
CA PRO A 191 16.07 17.15 21.05
C PRO A 191 15.42 17.03 19.68
N THR A 192 15.37 18.14 18.93
CA THR A 192 14.75 18.12 17.61
C THR A 192 15.70 17.51 16.59
N VAL A 193 15.30 16.39 16.00
CA VAL A 193 16.08 15.63 15.02
C VAL A 193 15.42 15.74 13.64
N GLU A 194 16.25 15.84 12.60
CA GLU A 194 15.77 15.73 11.22
C GLU A 194 15.43 14.26 10.91
N SER A 195 14.18 14.02 10.54
CA SER A 195 13.62 12.68 10.29
C SER A 195 12.80 12.69 8.99
N GLY A 196 12.39 11.52 8.51
CA GLY A 196 11.31 11.45 7.52
C GLY A 196 10.02 12.09 8.06
N GLU A 197 9.19 12.62 7.16
CA GLU A 197 7.87 13.13 7.53
C GLU A 197 7.06 12.07 8.28
N PRO A 198 6.21 12.46 9.26
CA PRO A 198 5.34 11.51 9.93
C PRO A 198 4.38 10.88 8.91
N MET A 199 4.22 9.56 8.99
CA MET A 199 3.40 8.76 8.08
C MET A 199 2.27 8.03 8.82
N ALA A 200 1.26 7.63 8.07
CA ALA A 200 0.23 6.68 8.49
C ALA A 200 -0.24 5.81 7.30
N ASP A 201 -1.18 4.90 7.57
CA ASP A 201 -1.66 3.92 6.59
C ASP A 201 -2.04 4.53 5.23
N ALA A 202 -1.77 3.78 4.17
CA ALA A 202 -2.05 4.13 2.78
C ALA A 202 -3.49 4.62 2.53
N LEU A 203 -4.47 4.19 3.35
CA LEU A 203 -5.88 4.55 3.24
C LEU A 203 -6.18 6.04 3.15
N LEU A 204 -5.29 6.93 3.64
CA LEU A 204 -5.55 8.37 3.57
C LEU A 204 -5.40 8.91 2.15
N TYR A 205 -4.43 8.42 1.36
CA TYR A 205 -4.07 9.05 0.08
C TYR A 205 -3.85 8.09 -1.10
N GLU A 206 -3.69 6.78 -0.89
CA GLU A 206 -3.66 5.78 -1.97
C GLU A 206 -3.91 4.34 -1.48
N PRO A 207 -5.15 4.02 -1.03
CA PRO A 207 -5.54 2.68 -0.59
C PRO A 207 -5.34 1.56 -1.63
N ILE A 208 -5.37 1.88 -2.93
CA ILE A 208 -5.04 0.96 -4.02
C ILE A 208 -3.88 1.60 -4.83
N PRO A 209 -2.65 1.07 -4.76
CA PRO A 209 -1.45 1.80 -5.20
C PRO A 209 -1.22 1.87 -6.73
N TYR A 210 -2.27 1.65 -7.54
CA TYR A 210 -2.21 1.75 -8.99
C TYR A 210 -1.85 3.17 -9.46
N ARG A 211 -2.24 4.22 -8.72
CA ARG A 211 -1.89 5.60 -9.09
C ARG A 211 -0.38 5.84 -8.99
N SER A 212 0.34 5.15 -8.10
CA SER A 212 1.81 5.12 -8.07
C SER A 212 2.37 4.40 -9.29
N ALA A 213 1.86 3.22 -9.63
CA ALA A 213 2.25 2.49 -10.84
C ALA A 213 2.09 3.35 -12.11
N VAL A 214 0.95 4.02 -12.28
CA VAL A 214 0.69 4.93 -13.42
C VAL A 214 1.63 6.15 -13.39
N ARG A 215 1.90 6.73 -12.22
CA ARG A 215 2.87 7.83 -12.07
C ARG A 215 4.32 7.43 -12.39
N GLU A 216 4.65 6.15 -12.30
CA GLU A 216 5.95 5.57 -12.68
C GLU A 216 5.95 4.94 -14.09
N ASN A 217 4.89 5.16 -14.88
CA ASN A 217 4.73 4.75 -16.29
C ASN A 217 4.52 3.23 -16.51
N ALA A 218 3.77 2.57 -15.63
CA ALA A 218 3.23 1.23 -15.88
C ALA A 218 2.36 1.17 -17.15
N THR A 219 2.52 0.15 -17.99
CA THR A 219 1.68 -0.05 -19.19
C THR A 219 0.57 -1.08 -19.01
N HIS A 220 0.78 -2.10 -18.17
CA HIS A 220 -0.24 -3.08 -17.76
C HIS A 220 -0.25 -3.22 -16.24
N ILE A 221 -1.44 -3.32 -15.65
CA ILE A 221 -1.63 -3.35 -14.19
C ILE A 221 -2.66 -4.42 -13.82
N LEU A 222 -2.24 -5.44 -13.06
CA LEU A 222 -3.14 -6.35 -12.35
C LEU A 222 -3.37 -5.82 -10.94
N VAL A 223 -4.63 -5.65 -10.54
CA VAL A 223 -5.01 -5.09 -9.23
C VAL A 223 -5.80 -6.10 -8.42
N LEU A 224 -5.31 -6.45 -7.23
CA LEU A 224 -5.89 -7.47 -6.34
C LEU A 224 -6.64 -6.80 -5.18
N ARG A 225 -7.94 -6.60 -5.35
CA ARG A 225 -8.81 -5.93 -4.38
C ARG A 225 -9.30 -6.91 -3.31
N THR A 226 -9.20 -6.53 -2.04
CA THR A 226 -9.66 -7.36 -0.90
C THR A 226 -11.15 -7.25 -0.59
N ARG A 227 -11.85 -6.23 -1.11
CA ARG A 227 -13.30 -6.06 -0.94
C ARG A 227 -14.09 -6.65 -2.10
N PRO A 228 -15.24 -7.31 -1.86
CA PRO A 228 -16.09 -7.78 -2.94
C PRO A 228 -16.63 -6.64 -3.81
N ASP A 229 -16.95 -6.96 -5.07
CA ASP A 229 -17.68 -6.03 -5.95
C ASP A 229 -19.11 -5.76 -5.45
N GLY A 230 -19.71 -4.66 -5.92
CA GLY A 230 -21.05 -4.23 -5.52
C GLY A 230 -21.18 -3.66 -4.10
N VAL A 231 -20.22 -3.91 -3.20
CA VAL A 231 -20.25 -3.44 -1.80
C VAL A 231 -20.19 -1.90 -1.70
N LYS A 232 -21.03 -1.32 -0.85
CA LYS A 232 -21.18 0.14 -0.71
C LYS A 232 -19.97 0.80 -0.04
N VAL A 233 -19.01 1.26 -0.85
CA VAL A 233 -17.80 1.96 -0.38
C VAL A 233 -18.07 3.32 0.30
N THR A 234 -19.14 4.02 -0.10
CA THR A 234 -19.52 5.36 0.39
C THR A 234 -20.36 5.32 1.67
N GLY A 235 -19.79 4.79 2.75
CA GLY A 235 -20.40 4.81 4.09
C GLY A 235 -20.12 6.11 4.88
N ALA A 236 -21.08 6.54 5.72
CA ALA A 236 -20.89 7.67 6.64
C ALA A 236 -19.76 7.44 7.67
N PHE A 237 -19.43 8.48 8.45
CA PHE A 237 -18.53 8.37 9.61
C PHE A 237 -19.34 7.89 10.83
N LYS A 238 -18.96 6.78 11.46
CA LYS A 238 -19.54 6.40 12.77
C LYS A 238 -19.05 7.38 13.84
N LEU A 239 -19.85 7.62 14.89
CA LEU A 239 -19.50 8.58 15.96
C LEU A 239 -18.17 8.22 16.65
N ILE A 240 -17.94 6.93 16.89
CA ILE A 240 -16.67 6.40 17.44
C ILE A 240 -15.51 6.70 16.49
N GLU A 241 -15.61 6.36 15.20
CA GLU A 241 -14.59 6.67 14.19
C GLU A 241 -14.24 8.18 14.19
N LYS A 242 -15.26 9.05 14.27
CA LYS A 242 -15.09 10.52 14.32
C LYS A 242 -14.36 11.00 15.58
N LEU A 243 -14.61 10.36 16.74
CA LEU A 243 -13.90 10.64 18.00
C LEU A 243 -12.44 10.19 17.96
N ILE A 244 -12.16 8.98 17.42
CA ILE A 244 -10.79 8.48 17.25
C ILE A 244 -10.00 9.42 16.32
N MET A 245 -10.55 9.79 15.16
CA MET A 245 -9.90 10.74 14.24
C MET A 245 -9.66 12.11 14.89
N ALA A 246 -10.59 12.60 15.71
CA ALA A 246 -10.42 13.87 16.43
C ALA A 246 -9.30 13.78 17.49
N ARG A 247 -9.27 12.71 18.27
CA ARG A 247 -8.24 12.48 19.29
C ARG A 247 -6.86 12.25 18.66
N PHE A 248 -6.77 11.50 17.58
CA PHE A 248 -5.51 11.23 16.89
C PHE A 248 -4.97 12.45 16.13
N PHE A 249 -5.72 12.97 15.14
CA PHE A 249 -5.22 14.05 14.30
C PHE A 249 -5.29 15.42 14.99
N LYS A 250 -6.45 15.84 15.52
CA LYS A 250 -6.61 17.19 16.09
C LYS A 250 -5.93 17.35 17.45
N ALA A 251 -6.05 16.37 18.35
CA ALA A 251 -5.57 16.50 19.73
C ALA A 251 -4.12 16.02 19.93
N LYS A 252 -3.79 14.76 19.58
CA LYS A 252 -2.42 14.23 19.73
C LYS A 252 -1.44 14.83 18.72
N ASN A 253 -1.70 14.67 17.43
CA ASN A 253 -0.74 15.01 16.36
C ASN A 253 -0.86 16.46 15.82
N ARG A 254 -1.82 17.26 16.31
CA ARG A 254 -2.10 18.67 15.91
C ARG A 254 -2.45 18.90 14.41
N MET A 255 -2.60 17.85 13.61
CA MET A 255 -2.92 17.82 12.17
C MET A 255 -4.40 18.16 11.86
N ARG A 256 -4.79 19.43 12.06
CA ARG A 256 -6.18 19.90 11.87
C ARG A 256 -6.71 19.73 10.44
N ASP A 257 -5.85 19.86 9.43
CA ASP A 257 -6.21 19.73 8.02
C ASP A 257 -6.58 18.29 7.66
N ILE A 258 -5.79 17.32 8.13
CA ILE A 258 -6.04 15.89 7.89
C ILE A 258 -7.32 15.46 8.62
N TYR A 259 -7.54 15.95 9.86
CA TYR A 259 -8.83 15.77 10.52
C TYR A 259 -10.01 16.31 9.69
N THR A 260 -9.83 17.44 9.01
CA THR A 260 -10.86 18.07 8.16
C THR A 260 -11.09 17.27 6.88
N TYR A 261 -10.04 16.77 6.24
CA TYR A 261 -10.11 15.84 5.11
C TYR A 261 -10.85 14.54 5.48
N MET A 262 -10.50 13.94 6.62
CA MET A 262 -11.19 12.76 7.16
C MET A 262 -12.66 13.06 7.46
N LYS A 263 -12.97 14.16 8.17
CA LYS A 263 -14.36 14.57 8.47
C LYS A 263 -15.21 14.73 7.20
N ARG A 264 -14.61 15.13 6.08
CA ARG A 264 -15.25 15.26 4.74
C ARG A 264 -15.29 13.95 3.93
N LEU A 265 -14.95 12.81 4.54
CA LEU A 265 -14.89 11.49 3.90
C LEU A 265 -13.92 11.40 2.71
N GLY A 266 -12.91 12.28 2.64
CA GLY A 266 -12.03 12.41 1.46
C GLY A 266 -11.40 11.09 0.99
N HIS A 267 -10.95 10.25 1.92
CA HIS A 267 -10.40 8.93 1.62
C HIS A 267 -11.41 7.97 0.98
N LYS A 268 -12.69 8.02 1.37
CA LYS A 268 -13.75 7.18 0.78
C LYS A 268 -14.21 7.72 -0.57
N VAL A 269 -14.10 9.04 -0.80
CA VAL A 269 -14.33 9.64 -2.11
C VAL A 269 -13.21 9.21 -3.07
N LEU A 270 -11.95 9.32 -2.66
CA LEU A 270 -10.80 8.85 -3.43
C LEU A 270 -10.90 7.35 -3.76
N TYR A 271 -11.17 6.50 -2.76
CA TYR A 271 -11.36 5.06 -2.99
C TYR A 271 -12.55 4.77 -3.93
N ALA A 272 -13.62 5.58 -3.90
CA ALA A 272 -14.72 5.42 -4.86
C ALA A 272 -14.30 5.82 -6.29
N GLU A 273 -13.51 6.88 -6.46
CA GLU A 273 -12.91 7.24 -7.75
C GLU A 273 -11.98 6.13 -8.27
N ASP A 274 -11.18 5.52 -7.38
CA ASP A 274 -10.28 4.41 -7.69
C ASP A 274 -11.05 3.20 -8.22
N ILE A 275 -12.10 2.76 -7.50
CA ILE A 275 -12.96 1.65 -7.91
C ILE A 275 -13.62 1.91 -9.28
N LEU A 276 -14.09 3.14 -9.53
CA LEU A 276 -14.72 3.50 -10.81
C LEU A 276 -13.73 3.52 -11.97
N TRP A 277 -12.52 4.06 -11.77
CA TRP A 277 -11.47 4.04 -12.78
C TRP A 277 -11.06 2.60 -13.12
N LEU A 278 -10.89 1.77 -12.09
CA LEU A 278 -10.53 0.35 -12.23
C LEU A 278 -11.62 -0.47 -12.92
N ASN A 279 -12.89 -0.27 -12.57
CA ASN A 279 -14.01 -0.96 -13.21
C ASN A 279 -14.10 -0.55 -14.69
N ASN A 280 -13.99 0.75 -15.02
CA ASN A 280 -14.01 1.22 -16.41
C ASN A 280 -12.83 0.64 -17.23
N ARG A 281 -11.62 0.56 -16.65
CA ARG A 281 -10.44 -0.03 -17.31
C ARG A 281 -10.54 -1.55 -17.48
N THR A 282 -11.18 -2.24 -16.52
CA THR A 282 -11.40 -3.69 -16.58
C THR A 282 -12.43 -4.08 -17.65
N MET A 283 -13.34 -3.17 -18.01
CA MET A 283 -14.33 -3.36 -19.08
C MET A 283 -13.81 -2.96 -20.47
N ASP A 284 -12.63 -2.34 -20.59
CA ASP A 284 -11.99 -1.98 -21.86
C ASP A 284 -11.27 -3.20 -22.47
N ILE A 285 -12.04 -4.23 -22.83
CA ILE A 285 -11.54 -5.50 -23.38
C ILE A 285 -10.80 -5.29 -24.72
N THR A 286 -11.19 -4.27 -25.49
CA THR A 286 -10.54 -3.90 -26.76
C THR A 286 -9.27 -3.07 -26.57
N GLY A 287 -8.99 -2.59 -25.35
CA GLY A 287 -7.85 -1.71 -25.07
C GLY A 287 -7.94 -0.32 -25.72
N ALA A 288 -9.14 0.11 -26.12
CA ALA A 288 -9.38 1.33 -26.88
C ALA A 288 -9.05 2.61 -26.09
N ALA A 289 -9.03 2.56 -24.76
CA ALA A 289 -8.57 3.66 -23.90
C ALA A 289 -7.03 3.73 -23.75
N GLY A 290 -6.28 2.86 -24.45
CA GLY A 290 -4.82 2.79 -24.48
C GLY A 290 -4.18 2.42 -23.15
N PRO A 291 -2.84 2.38 -23.05
CA PRO A 291 -2.16 2.17 -21.78
C PRO A 291 -2.45 3.33 -20.79
N PRO A 292 -2.52 3.07 -19.47
CA PRO A 292 -2.30 1.79 -18.79
C PRO A 292 -3.51 0.84 -18.90
N HIS A 293 -3.31 -0.35 -19.46
CA HIS A 293 -4.32 -1.41 -19.41
C HIS A 293 -4.42 -1.90 -17.96
N ALA A 294 -5.61 -2.07 -17.41
CA ALA A 294 -5.75 -2.47 -16.01
C ALA A 294 -6.91 -3.46 -15.78
N LEU A 295 -6.58 -4.59 -15.17
CA LEU A 295 -7.51 -5.65 -14.78
C LEU A 295 -7.62 -5.66 -13.25
N ALA A 296 -8.82 -5.41 -12.72
CA ALA A 296 -9.11 -5.51 -11.30
C ALA A 296 -9.80 -6.84 -10.97
N ILE A 297 -9.23 -7.58 -10.03
CA ILE A 297 -9.81 -8.80 -9.46
C ILE A 297 -10.26 -8.50 -8.03
N SER A 298 -11.50 -8.84 -7.72
CA SER A 298 -12.13 -8.73 -6.40
C SER A 298 -12.89 -10.03 -6.09
N PRO A 299 -13.12 -10.38 -4.81
CA PRO A 299 -14.09 -11.40 -4.42
C PRO A 299 -15.46 -11.15 -5.07
N LEU A 300 -16.19 -12.23 -5.31
CA LEU A 300 -17.53 -12.15 -5.88
C LEU A 300 -18.54 -11.58 -4.85
N PRO A 301 -19.62 -10.89 -5.29
CA PRO A 301 -20.58 -10.26 -4.37
C PRO A 301 -21.41 -11.22 -3.50
N ASP A 302 -21.42 -12.52 -3.84
CA ASP A 302 -22.05 -13.60 -3.05
C ASP A 302 -21.21 -14.02 -1.84
N ARG A 303 -19.92 -13.62 -1.79
CA ARG A 303 -18.99 -14.00 -0.72
C ARG A 303 -19.07 -13.02 0.45
N THR A 304 -19.14 -13.57 1.66
CA THR A 304 -19.14 -12.80 2.92
C THR A 304 -17.89 -11.91 3.03
N GLU A 305 -18.07 -10.59 3.13
CA GLU A 305 -16.95 -9.68 3.43
C GLU A 305 -16.41 -10.00 4.84
N ILE A 306 -15.15 -10.42 4.92
CA ILE A 306 -14.47 -10.73 6.19
C ILE A 306 -14.50 -9.52 7.13
N ALA A 307 -14.84 -9.77 8.39
CA ALA A 307 -15.00 -8.72 9.38
C ALA A 307 -13.69 -7.96 9.60
N ARG A 308 -13.79 -6.64 9.86
CA ARG A 308 -12.61 -5.75 10.06
C ARG A 308 -11.64 -6.17 11.18
N TYR A 309 -12.09 -7.02 12.09
CA TYR A 309 -11.35 -7.57 13.21
C TYR A 309 -11.59 -9.08 13.30
N GLU A 310 -11.70 -9.75 12.15
CA GLU A 310 -11.83 -11.21 12.10
C GLU A 310 -10.58 -11.88 12.70
N MET A 311 -10.83 -12.93 13.49
CA MET A 311 -9.80 -13.72 14.18
C MET A 311 -10.11 -15.22 14.12
N SER A 312 -11.19 -15.64 13.46
CA SER A 312 -11.44 -17.05 13.15
C SER A 312 -10.46 -17.55 12.09
N ARG A 313 -9.58 -18.47 12.50
CA ARG A 313 -8.66 -19.23 11.65
C ARG A 313 -9.35 -19.81 10.42
N GLU A 314 -10.50 -20.47 10.63
CA GLU A 314 -11.31 -21.05 9.56
C GLU A 314 -11.85 -20.00 8.59
N ALA A 315 -12.41 -18.89 9.10
CA ALA A 315 -12.98 -17.85 8.24
C ALA A 315 -11.90 -17.19 7.37
N ILE A 316 -10.73 -16.92 7.94
CA ILE A 316 -9.61 -16.31 7.21
C ILE A 316 -9.02 -17.29 6.18
N PHE A 317 -8.89 -18.58 6.52
CA PHE A 317 -8.42 -19.63 5.61
C PHE A 317 -9.40 -19.88 4.45
N ASN A 318 -10.70 -19.90 4.71
CA ASN A 318 -11.71 -20.02 3.67
C ASN A 318 -11.79 -18.77 2.78
N ALA A 319 -11.61 -17.56 3.32
CA ALA A 319 -11.49 -16.35 2.50
C ALA A 319 -10.19 -16.31 1.66
N LEU A 320 -9.10 -16.90 2.16
CA LEU A 320 -7.86 -17.11 1.38
C LEU A 320 -8.13 -18.04 0.18
N ARG A 321 -8.92 -19.11 0.37
CA ARG A 321 -9.40 -20.02 -0.69
C ARG A 321 -10.38 -19.37 -1.66
N ASP A 322 -11.37 -18.61 -1.21
CA ASP A 322 -12.26 -17.83 -2.10
C ASP A 322 -11.46 -16.85 -2.95
N GLY A 323 -10.51 -16.14 -2.32
CA GLY A 323 -9.57 -15.27 -3.00
C GLY A 323 -8.56 -16.02 -3.88
N PHE A 324 -8.31 -17.31 -3.68
CA PHE A 324 -7.57 -18.16 -4.63
C PHE A 324 -8.45 -18.44 -5.84
N ALA A 325 -9.62 -19.03 -5.61
CA ALA A 325 -10.56 -19.48 -6.65
C ALA A 325 -10.87 -18.36 -7.64
N ARG A 326 -11.28 -17.19 -7.12
CA ARG A 326 -11.63 -16.03 -7.93
C ARG A 326 -10.46 -15.46 -8.75
N ALA A 327 -9.21 -15.60 -8.31
CA ALA A 327 -8.06 -15.21 -9.11
C ALA A 327 -7.70 -16.27 -10.16
N TYR A 328 -7.84 -17.57 -9.81
CA TYR A 328 -7.64 -18.68 -10.74
C TYR A 328 -8.64 -18.62 -11.90
N ASP A 329 -9.94 -18.50 -11.60
CA ASP A 329 -11.02 -18.52 -12.60
C ASP A 329 -10.99 -17.33 -13.58
N VAL A 330 -10.33 -16.23 -13.22
CA VAL A 330 -10.12 -15.05 -14.08
C VAL A 330 -8.86 -15.16 -14.93
N LEU A 331 -7.82 -15.86 -14.45
CA LEU A 331 -6.47 -15.82 -15.04
C LEU A 331 -6.03 -17.14 -15.66
N VAL A 332 -6.77 -18.25 -15.48
CA VAL A 332 -6.45 -19.52 -16.13
C VAL A 332 -6.66 -19.40 -17.65
N ALA A 333 -5.58 -19.71 -18.38
CA ALA A 333 -5.52 -19.55 -19.83
C ALA A 333 -6.48 -20.51 -20.55
N ASP A 334 -6.51 -21.77 -20.13
CA ASP A 334 -7.45 -22.78 -20.63
C ASP A 334 -8.90 -22.42 -20.25
N PRO A 335 -9.81 -22.22 -21.22
CA PRO A 335 -11.22 -21.98 -20.94
C PRO A 335 -11.93 -23.13 -20.22
N LEU A 336 -11.47 -24.38 -20.36
CA LEU A 336 -12.07 -25.56 -19.74
C LEU A 336 -11.82 -25.65 -18.23
N GLU A 337 -10.73 -25.04 -17.75
CA GLU A 337 -10.40 -24.99 -16.33
C GLU A 337 -11.10 -23.84 -15.57
N ARG A 338 -11.81 -22.94 -16.27
CA ARG A 338 -12.51 -21.81 -15.66
C ARG A 338 -13.72 -22.29 -14.85
N GLY A 339 -13.83 -21.82 -13.61
CA GLY A 339 -14.82 -22.28 -12.64
C GLY A 339 -14.31 -23.42 -11.74
N ARG A 340 -13.14 -24.02 -12.06
CA ARG A 340 -12.52 -25.06 -11.22
C ARG A 340 -11.69 -24.47 -10.07
N GLY A 341 -11.55 -23.15 -9.98
CA GLY A 341 -10.71 -22.46 -8.98
C GLY A 341 -10.99 -22.86 -7.53
N ALA A 342 -12.24 -23.18 -7.17
CA ALA A 342 -12.59 -23.67 -5.83
C ALA A 342 -12.08 -25.11 -5.56
N GLN A 343 -12.07 -25.98 -6.59
CA GLN A 343 -11.49 -27.32 -6.51
C GLN A 343 -9.96 -27.24 -6.39
N VAL A 344 -9.33 -26.42 -7.23
CA VAL A 344 -7.86 -26.21 -7.21
C VAL A 344 -7.42 -25.55 -5.90
N ALA A 345 -8.20 -24.61 -5.36
CA ALA A 345 -7.95 -24.02 -4.04
C ALA A 345 -7.89 -25.09 -2.93
N LYS A 346 -8.78 -26.10 -2.95
CA LYS A 346 -8.75 -27.22 -2.00
C LYS A 346 -7.61 -28.20 -2.24
N GLN A 347 -7.10 -28.33 -3.46
CA GLN A 347 -5.91 -29.15 -3.75
C GLN A 347 -4.62 -28.48 -3.24
N VAL A 348 -4.49 -27.17 -3.43
CA VAL A 348 -3.32 -26.38 -3.02
C VAL A 348 -3.32 -26.08 -1.52
N LEU A 349 -4.50 -25.84 -0.94
CA LEU A 349 -4.73 -25.60 0.49
C LEU A 349 -5.77 -26.62 1.02
N PRO A 350 -5.37 -27.86 1.35
CA PRO A 350 -6.27 -28.91 1.81
C PRO A 350 -6.87 -28.64 3.19
N ASP A 351 -8.01 -29.28 3.48
CA ASP A 351 -8.72 -29.12 4.76
C ASP A 351 -7.87 -29.57 5.97
N ALA A 352 -6.93 -30.51 5.78
CA ALA A 352 -5.96 -30.98 6.78
C ALA A 352 -5.06 -29.88 7.40
N ILE A 353 -4.97 -28.69 6.78
CA ILE A 353 -4.31 -27.54 7.38
C ILE A 353 -5.10 -27.03 8.61
N LEU A 354 -6.44 -27.09 8.56
CA LEU A 354 -7.30 -26.73 9.69
C LEU A 354 -7.28 -27.80 10.79
N ASP A 355 -7.18 -29.09 10.43
CA ASP A 355 -7.06 -30.19 11.39
C ASP A 355 -5.76 -30.12 12.20
N THR A 356 -4.70 -29.58 11.61
CA THR A 356 -3.43 -29.31 12.29
C THR A 356 -3.59 -28.12 13.25
N ALA A 357 -3.23 -28.29 14.53
CA ALA A 357 -3.26 -27.19 15.50
C ALA A 357 -2.24 -26.09 15.12
N PRO A 358 -2.57 -24.80 15.28
CA PRO A 358 -1.64 -23.70 15.01
C PRO A 358 -0.44 -23.74 15.98
N ALA A 359 0.71 -23.27 15.52
CA ALA A 359 1.94 -23.27 16.31
C ALA A 359 1.78 -22.51 17.65
N PRO A 360 2.33 -23.03 18.77
CA PRO A 360 2.08 -22.47 20.09
C PRO A 360 2.74 -21.09 20.26
N VAL A 361 1.92 -20.04 20.34
CA VAL A 361 2.38 -18.68 20.64
C VAL A 361 2.88 -18.62 22.09
N THR A 362 4.20 -18.49 22.26
CA THR A 362 4.84 -18.46 23.58
C THR A 362 4.68 -17.09 24.24
N HIS A 363 3.58 -16.89 24.99
CA HIS A 363 3.24 -15.63 25.71
C HIS A 363 4.34 -15.06 26.64
N SER A 364 5.40 -15.82 26.93
CA SER A 364 6.57 -15.43 27.74
C SER A 364 7.15 -14.05 27.40
N LEU A 365 7.13 -13.66 26.11
CA LEU A 365 7.71 -12.39 25.64
C LEU A 365 6.98 -11.13 26.15
N PHE A 366 5.72 -11.22 26.57
CA PHE A 366 5.00 -10.06 27.13
C PHE A 366 5.31 -9.80 28.61
N ALA A 367 6.04 -10.69 29.30
CA ALA A 367 6.35 -10.57 30.72
C ALA A 367 7.68 -9.83 31.02
N ASN A 368 8.68 -9.91 30.12
CA ASN A 368 10.07 -9.54 30.41
C ASN A 368 10.62 -8.38 29.56
N GLY A 369 9.87 -7.27 29.46
CA GLY A 369 10.27 -6.09 28.68
C GLY A 369 11.28 -5.13 29.34
N ASP A 370 11.47 -5.21 30.67
CA ASP A 370 12.13 -4.14 31.46
C ASP A 370 13.43 -4.59 32.19
N ARG A 371 14.08 -5.71 31.81
CA ARG A 371 15.30 -6.23 32.49
C ARG A 371 16.40 -6.80 31.57
N ALA A 372 16.86 -6.03 30.59
CA ALA A 372 18.13 -6.32 29.88
C ALA A 372 18.70 -5.08 29.14
N ALA A 373 19.29 -4.12 29.86
CA ALA A 373 19.87 -2.90 29.25
C ALA A 373 21.02 -2.27 30.07
N THR A 374 21.85 -3.08 30.72
CA THR A 374 23.05 -2.64 31.46
C THR A 374 24.21 -3.61 31.24
N SER A 375 25.44 -3.09 31.22
CA SER A 375 26.73 -3.78 31.04
C SER A 375 26.89 -4.65 29.79
N ALA A 376 27.59 -4.13 28.79
CA ALA A 376 28.52 -4.92 27.98
C ALA A 376 29.83 -5.12 28.78
N PRO A 377 30.63 -6.15 28.45
CA PRO A 377 31.96 -5.85 27.90
C PRO A 377 32.27 -6.67 26.63
N ALA A 378 33.53 -6.64 26.18
CA ALA A 378 33.92 -6.94 24.80
C ALA A 378 34.54 -8.33 24.55
N ALA A 379 34.42 -8.75 23.28
CA ALA A 379 35.38 -9.53 22.47
C ALA A 379 35.98 -10.86 22.99
N ALA A 380 35.62 -11.94 22.29
CA ALA A 380 36.50 -13.06 21.96
C ALA A 380 36.07 -13.64 20.59
N ALA A 381 36.95 -14.33 19.88
CA ALA A 381 36.68 -14.90 18.54
C ALA A 381 37.04 -16.39 18.48
N ALA A 382 36.23 -17.20 17.78
CA ALA A 382 36.60 -18.56 17.34
C ALA A 382 35.67 -19.10 16.23
N ALA A 383 36.28 -19.83 15.29
CA ALA A 383 35.77 -20.94 14.48
C ALA A 383 34.34 -20.94 13.88
N ASP A 384 34.30 -20.83 12.55
CA ASP A 384 33.27 -21.41 11.66
C ASP A 384 33.62 -22.89 11.37
N PRO A 385 32.63 -23.78 11.13
CA PRO A 385 32.81 -24.72 10.02
C PRO A 385 31.55 -25.10 9.19
N LEU A 386 31.79 -25.26 7.88
CA LEU A 386 31.11 -26.12 6.89
C LEU A 386 29.83 -25.61 6.19
N GLN A 387 30.03 -25.09 4.97
CA GLN A 387 29.05 -25.12 3.87
C GLN A 387 29.38 -26.22 2.84
N PRO A 388 28.39 -26.91 2.25
CA PRO A 388 28.57 -27.73 1.04
C PRO A 388 28.50 -26.85 -0.24
N THR A 389 29.24 -27.23 -1.27
CA THR A 389 29.43 -26.44 -2.51
C THR A 389 28.52 -26.84 -3.67
N ALA A 390 28.34 -25.95 -4.64
CA ALA A 390 27.68 -26.20 -5.93
C ALA A 390 28.51 -25.59 -7.11
N PRO A 391 28.48 -26.19 -8.32
CA PRO A 391 29.44 -25.87 -9.40
C PRO A 391 29.04 -24.68 -10.32
N PRO A 392 29.99 -24.08 -11.06
CA PRO A 392 29.79 -22.84 -11.83
C PRO A 392 29.58 -23.01 -13.36
N CYS A 393 29.01 -21.99 -14.01
CA CYS A 393 29.02 -21.77 -15.47
C CYS A 393 28.75 -20.27 -15.83
N PRO A 394 28.90 -19.80 -17.10
CA PRO A 394 29.62 -18.54 -17.39
C PRO A 394 28.75 -17.32 -17.83
N PRO A 395 29.35 -16.13 -18.04
CA PRO A 395 28.64 -14.82 -18.13
C PRO A 395 28.53 -14.22 -19.56
N ASN A 396 28.07 -12.94 -19.62
CA ASN A 396 27.98 -11.99 -20.75
C ASN A 396 26.74 -12.09 -21.67
N ALA A 397 26.22 -11.00 -22.29
CA ALA A 397 26.33 -9.56 -22.02
C ALA A 397 25.25 -8.72 -22.75
N ALA A 398 24.76 -7.66 -22.07
CA ALA A 398 24.63 -6.24 -22.47
C ALA A 398 23.94 -5.74 -23.79
N GLN A 399 23.62 -4.42 -23.76
CA GLN A 399 23.23 -3.50 -24.87
C GLN A 399 21.81 -3.61 -25.47
N GLU A 400 21.25 -2.58 -26.12
CA GLU A 400 21.03 -1.17 -25.69
C GLU A 400 20.02 -0.41 -26.61
N SER A 401 19.62 0.83 -26.23
CA SER A 401 18.85 1.81 -27.04
C SER A 401 17.36 1.47 -27.32
N ALA A 402 16.45 2.38 -27.73
CA ALA A 402 16.43 3.85 -27.85
C ALA A 402 15.01 4.38 -27.47
N ALA A 403 14.73 5.69 -27.58
CA ALA A 403 13.47 6.31 -27.12
C ALA A 403 12.85 7.30 -28.12
N ASP A 404 11.54 7.55 -28.00
CA ASP A 404 10.81 8.65 -28.68
C ASP A 404 9.69 9.24 -27.77
N PRO A 405 9.34 10.56 -27.82
CA PRO A 405 8.55 11.20 -26.78
C PRO A 405 7.32 12.02 -27.27
N SER A 406 6.12 11.43 -27.20
CA SER A 406 4.86 12.20 -27.31
C SER A 406 3.67 11.58 -26.55
N LEU A 407 3.19 12.22 -25.47
CA LEU A 407 1.82 12.05 -24.92
C LEU A 407 1.45 13.23 -23.97
N PRO A 408 0.21 13.77 -24.00
CA PRO A 408 -0.24 14.89 -23.16
C PRO A 408 -0.99 14.45 -21.87
N THR A 409 -1.46 15.42 -21.08
CA THR A 409 -2.03 15.21 -19.73
C THR A 409 -3.56 15.01 -19.74
N VAL A 410 -4.06 14.06 -18.94
CA VAL A 410 -5.48 13.66 -18.88
C VAL A 410 -6.29 14.50 -17.86
N SER A 411 -7.57 14.75 -18.18
CA SER A 411 -8.53 15.54 -17.37
C SER A 411 -9.22 14.73 -16.25
N ARG A 412 -10.06 15.38 -15.43
CA ARG A 412 -10.83 14.80 -14.32
C ARG A 412 -12.35 14.87 -14.54
N PHE A 413 -13.06 13.81 -14.15
CA PHE A 413 -14.53 13.73 -14.16
C PHE A 413 -15.19 14.35 -12.92
N THR A 414 -16.52 14.51 -12.94
CA THR A 414 -17.34 15.12 -11.88
C THR A 414 -18.20 14.11 -11.11
N THR A 415 -18.55 14.46 -9.87
CA THR A 415 -19.38 13.63 -8.98
C THR A 415 -20.80 13.35 -9.51
N SER A 416 -21.28 14.14 -10.47
CA SER A 416 -22.55 13.98 -11.17
C SER A 416 -22.57 12.74 -12.07
N GLU A 417 -21.50 12.53 -12.83
CA GLU A 417 -21.37 11.45 -13.82
C GLU A 417 -21.28 10.08 -13.12
N VAL A 418 -20.49 10.03 -12.04
CA VAL A 418 -20.41 8.89 -11.10
C VAL A 418 -21.80 8.41 -10.64
N ARG A 419 -22.69 9.33 -10.27
CA ARG A 419 -24.06 9.00 -9.81
C ARG A 419 -25.03 8.63 -10.93
N ARG A 420 -24.69 8.89 -12.20
CA ARG A 420 -25.45 8.40 -13.36
C ARG A 420 -25.05 6.96 -13.65
N TRP A 421 -23.75 6.70 -13.76
CA TRP A 421 -23.17 5.37 -14.01
C TRP A 421 -23.69 4.29 -13.04
N PHE A 422 -23.70 4.56 -11.73
CA PHE A 422 -24.16 3.61 -10.71
C PHE A 422 -25.63 3.15 -10.82
N ARG A 423 -26.50 3.85 -11.56
CA ARG A 423 -27.90 3.42 -11.76
C ARG A 423 -28.06 2.45 -12.91
N ASN A 424 -27.23 2.55 -13.94
CA ASN A 424 -27.29 1.71 -15.13
C ASN A 424 -26.70 0.30 -14.89
N GLN A 425 -26.03 0.08 -13.76
CA GLN A 425 -25.41 -1.20 -13.38
C GLN A 425 -26.39 -2.22 -12.77
N MET A 426 -27.68 -1.89 -12.57
CA MET A 426 -28.67 -2.81 -11.98
C MET A 426 -29.43 -3.67 -13.01
N ASP A 427 -29.39 -3.35 -14.30
CA ASP A 427 -30.07 -4.10 -15.37
C ASP A 427 -29.15 -5.12 -16.07
N SER A 428 -28.54 -6.02 -15.30
CA SER A 428 -27.55 -6.99 -15.80
C SER A 428 -28.18 -8.18 -16.54
N ARG A 429 -28.74 -7.94 -17.74
CA ARG A 429 -29.11 -8.98 -18.73
C ARG A 429 -28.49 -8.71 -20.11
N VAL A 430 -27.16 -8.61 -20.17
CA VAL A 430 -26.40 -8.56 -21.43
C VAL A 430 -25.16 -9.48 -21.35
N TRP A 431 -25.29 -10.68 -21.91
CA TRP A 431 -24.18 -11.56 -22.29
C TRP A 431 -24.50 -12.15 -23.68
N SER A 432 -24.32 -11.35 -24.73
CA SER A 432 -24.49 -11.75 -26.13
C SER A 432 -23.70 -10.81 -27.04
N PHE A 433 -22.87 -11.35 -27.94
CA PHE A 433 -22.01 -10.60 -28.86
C PHE A 433 -22.61 -10.49 -30.27
N SER A 434 -22.47 -9.34 -30.92
CA SER A 434 -22.52 -9.15 -32.39
C SER A 434 -21.88 -7.81 -32.78
N GLU A 435 -21.29 -7.73 -33.98
CA GLU A 435 -20.61 -6.57 -34.59
C GLU A 435 -21.19 -6.31 -36.01
N PRO A 436 -20.72 -5.35 -36.85
CA PRO A 436 -20.55 -3.90 -36.61
C PRO A 436 -20.99 -2.96 -37.79
N GLN A 437 -21.21 -1.66 -37.50
CA GLN A 437 -20.91 -0.47 -38.36
C GLN A 437 -21.60 -0.31 -39.76
N PRO A 438 -21.42 0.80 -40.52
CA PRO A 438 -21.54 2.25 -40.23
C PRO A 438 -22.42 2.95 -41.33
N PRO A 439 -22.33 4.27 -41.68
CA PRO A 439 -21.72 5.50 -41.08
C PRO A 439 -22.84 6.58 -40.82
N ASP A 440 -22.82 7.91 -41.06
CA ASP A 440 -21.86 8.94 -41.57
C ASP A 440 -22.34 10.40 -41.21
N ALA A 441 -21.68 11.43 -41.79
CA ALA A 441 -22.18 12.76 -42.24
C ALA A 441 -21.62 14.07 -41.60
N ASP A 442 -20.67 14.69 -42.33
CA ASP A 442 -20.49 16.12 -42.70
C ASP A 442 -20.55 17.35 -41.75
N SER A 443 -19.58 18.26 -41.98
CA SER A 443 -19.63 19.75 -41.91
C SER A 443 -19.74 20.45 -40.52
N ASP A 444 -19.43 21.75 -40.32
CA ASP A 444 -18.98 22.81 -41.26
C ASP A 444 -18.04 23.88 -40.59
N GLU A 445 -17.65 24.92 -41.35
CA GLU A 445 -16.63 25.97 -41.05
C GLU A 445 -16.98 27.06 -39.97
N GLY A 446 -15.98 27.90 -39.63
CA GLY A 446 -16.18 29.19 -38.92
C GLY A 446 -14.90 30.02 -38.58
N ASP A 447 -14.50 30.98 -39.45
CA ASP A 447 -13.44 31.99 -39.18
C ASP A 447 -13.98 33.24 -38.42
N THR A 448 -13.14 33.93 -37.63
CA THR A 448 -12.81 35.38 -37.80
C THR A 448 -12.03 36.04 -36.63
N ARG A 449 -10.78 36.46 -36.94
CA ARG A 449 -10.18 37.84 -36.82
C ARG A 449 -10.39 38.65 -35.50
N ARG A 450 -9.32 39.00 -34.75
CA ARG A 450 -8.49 40.26 -34.80
C ARG A 450 -9.25 41.59 -34.47
N ALA A 451 -8.72 42.60 -33.75
CA ALA A 451 -7.45 42.74 -33.01
C ALA A 451 -7.44 43.73 -31.79
N PRO A 452 -6.81 44.95 -31.79
CA PRO A 452 -5.70 45.24 -30.83
C PRO A 452 -5.85 46.45 -29.87
N GLY A 453 -4.99 46.55 -28.84
CA GLY A 453 -4.91 47.72 -27.93
C GLY A 453 -3.56 47.87 -27.17
N ARG A 454 -3.07 49.11 -27.00
CA ARG A 454 -1.73 49.47 -26.46
C ARG A 454 -1.72 49.70 -24.94
N GLY A 455 -0.55 49.54 -24.29
CA GLY A 455 -0.28 50.10 -22.95
C GLY A 455 1.14 49.87 -22.40
N LYS A 456 1.97 50.93 -22.28
CA LYS A 456 3.31 50.88 -21.65
C LYS A 456 3.41 51.87 -20.47
N LYS A 457 3.31 51.40 -19.23
CA LYS A 457 3.89 52.07 -18.04
C LYS A 457 3.90 51.15 -16.80
N MET A 458 4.95 50.32 -16.66
CA MET A 458 5.39 49.70 -15.40
C MET A 458 6.79 49.08 -15.61
N ARG A 459 7.84 49.86 -15.31
CA ARG A 459 9.25 49.42 -15.36
C ARG A 459 9.91 49.69 -14.00
N ILE A 460 9.83 48.70 -13.10
CA ILE A 460 10.84 48.34 -12.09
C ILE A 460 10.36 47.09 -11.34
N ASP A 461 9.13 47.07 -10.81
CA ASP A 461 8.58 45.92 -10.04
C ASP A 461 8.47 44.65 -10.88
N VAL A 462 8.09 44.81 -12.15
CA VAL A 462 8.05 43.71 -13.14
C VAL A 462 9.43 43.07 -13.32
N LEU A 463 10.53 43.79 -13.08
CA LEU A 463 11.89 43.24 -13.15
C LEU A 463 12.20 42.37 -11.92
N LEU A 464 11.85 42.83 -10.72
CA LEU A 464 11.99 42.07 -9.47
C LEU A 464 11.08 40.82 -9.45
N LEU A 465 9.84 40.95 -9.92
CA LEU A 465 8.94 39.81 -10.13
C LEU A 465 9.48 38.85 -11.19
N ARG A 466 10.09 39.34 -12.27
CA ARG A 466 10.78 38.47 -13.26
C ARG A 466 12.02 37.79 -12.69
N LEU A 467 12.78 38.44 -11.81
CA LEU A 467 13.93 37.82 -11.12
C LEU A 467 13.49 36.73 -10.13
N ARG A 468 12.50 36.99 -9.26
CA ARG A 468 11.88 35.95 -8.41
C ARG A 468 11.27 34.83 -9.26
N SER A 469 10.57 35.16 -10.35
CA SER A 469 10.05 34.17 -11.30
C SER A 469 11.17 33.35 -11.95
N SER A 470 12.30 33.95 -12.28
CA SER A 470 13.46 33.28 -12.89
C SER A 470 14.16 32.34 -11.90
N LEU A 471 14.34 32.77 -10.64
CA LEU A 471 14.85 31.92 -9.55
C LEU A 471 13.92 30.74 -9.25
N MET A 472 12.61 30.98 -9.14
CA MET A 472 11.60 29.92 -8.98
C MET A 472 11.56 28.99 -10.20
N LYS A 473 11.67 29.51 -11.43
CA LYS A 473 11.80 28.72 -12.66
C LYS A 473 13.12 27.96 -12.72
N SER A 474 14.20 28.47 -12.14
CA SER A 474 15.51 27.80 -12.07
C SER A 474 15.47 26.64 -11.08
N GLN A 475 14.88 26.83 -9.89
CA GLN A 475 14.64 25.74 -8.94
C GLN A 475 13.63 24.72 -9.48
N ALA A 476 12.56 25.16 -10.14
CA ALA A 476 11.60 24.27 -10.81
C ALA A 476 12.23 23.54 -12.01
N ARG A 477 13.16 24.16 -12.75
CA ARG A 477 13.97 23.49 -13.79
C ARG A 477 14.97 22.51 -13.20
N LYS A 478 15.61 22.79 -12.06
CA LYS A 478 16.46 21.81 -11.34
C LYS A 478 15.63 20.64 -10.78
N ARG A 479 14.44 20.88 -10.23
CA ARG A 479 13.49 19.83 -9.83
C ARG A 479 13.01 19.01 -11.04
N ARG A 480 12.54 19.65 -12.12
CA ARG A 480 12.20 18.95 -13.38
C ARG A 480 13.38 18.17 -13.95
N ARG A 481 14.61 18.70 -13.95
CA ARG A 481 15.79 17.98 -14.47
C ARG A 481 16.16 16.78 -13.59
N ARG A 482 15.97 16.85 -12.27
CA ARG A 482 16.09 15.67 -11.38
C ARG A 482 14.96 14.67 -11.64
N GLN A 483 13.70 15.11 -11.71
CA GLN A 483 12.57 14.24 -12.05
C GLN A 483 12.70 13.60 -13.43
N LEU A 484 13.24 14.31 -14.43
CA LEU A 484 13.49 13.77 -15.77
C LEU A 484 14.66 12.78 -15.77
N LEU A 485 15.72 13.00 -14.98
CA LEU A 485 16.79 12.01 -14.79
C LEU A 485 16.31 10.76 -14.01
N GLN A 486 15.29 10.92 -13.17
CA GLN A 486 14.63 9.85 -12.41
C GLN A 486 13.70 9.05 -13.34
N LEU A 487 12.86 9.75 -14.13
CA LEU A 487 12.02 9.17 -15.19
C LEU A 487 12.84 8.49 -16.30
N TRP A 488 14.03 8.98 -16.61
CA TRP A 488 14.95 8.36 -17.58
C TRP A 488 15.69 7.13 -17.02
N ARG A 489 15.72 6.96 -15.69
CA ARG A 489 16.23 5.75 -15.04
C ARG A 489 15.16 4.67 -14.83
N ASN A 490 13.88 5.05 -14.73
CA ASN A 490 12.79 4.08 -14.78
C ASN A 490 12.70 3.48 -16.19
N LYS A 491 13.05 2.20 -16.34
CA LYS A 491 12.49 1.39 -17.43
C LYS A 491 10.96 1.55 -17.41
N ARG A 492 10.30 1.52 -18.57
CA ARG A 492 8.84 1.34 -18.60
C ARG A 492 8.52 0.02 -17.88
N ALA A 493 7.76 0.07 -16.80
CA ALA A 493 7.23 -1.14 -16.19
C ALA A 493 6.17 -1.70 -17.13
N GLY A 494 6.42 -2.87 -17.72
CA GLY A 494 5.52 -3.51 -18.67
C GLY A 494 4.30 -4.06 -17.96
N ALA A 495 4.52 -4.89 -16.94
CA ALA A 495 3.48 -5.52 -16.14
C ALA A 495 3.69 -5.26 -14.65
N VAL A 496 2.62 -4.83 -13.96
CA VAL A 496 2.67 -4.40 -12.56
C VAL A 496 1.59 -5.11 -11.74
N LEU A 497 1.95 -5.55 -10.53
CA LEU A 497 1.00 -6.03 -9.53
C LEU A 497 0.71 -4.95 -8.47
N VAL A 498 -0.54 -4.88 -8.00
CA VAL A 498 -1.09 -3.83 -7.10
C VAL A 498 -2.09 -4.42 -6.10
#